data_AF-A0A1V4ERB6-F1
#
_entry.id   AF-A0A1V4ERB6-F1
#
_cell.length_a   1.000
_cell.length_b   1.000
_cell.length_c   1.000
_cell.angle_alpha   90.00
_cell.angle_beta   90.00
_cell.angle_gamma   90.00
#
_symmetry.space_group_name_H-M   'P 1'
#
loop_
_entity.id
_entity.type
_entity.pdbx_description
1 polymer ?
#
loop_
_entity_poly.entity_id
_entity_poly.type
_entity_poly.pdbx_seq_one_letter_code
_entity_poly.pdbx_strand_id
1 'polypeptide(L)'
;MYIVFGLRKEKVDTETVLADEFSKLDMIDSMSDRNFLDFFMKIFACMCRIDLALFRLSTTDNNGRFFTGRHLFDSQPACVGFMVAASQKIFGRPGQHRGHEHQLHATSSIVNTSNLLVSTINALTPDEFDEFLKFDVLNEALSKKTQKIGDFERAFFAEAFRVFFSTDEEINSLEVLWRAY
;
A
#
# COMPACT_ATOMS: atom_id res chain seq x y z
N MET A 1 -8.07 -7.63 3.20
CA MET A 1 -7.06 -6.70 3.78
C MET A 1 -6.55 -7.19 5.13
N TYR A 2 -7.40 -7.52 6.11
CA TYR A 2 -6.96 -8.02 7.42
C TYR A 2 -6.05 -9.27 7.35
N ILE A 3 -6.43 -10.25 6.53
CA ILE A 3 -5.65 -11.49 6.33
C ILE A 3 -4.26 -11.20 5.73
N VAL A 4 -4.18 -10.42 4.64
CA VAL A 4 -2.88 -10.10 4.01
C VAL A 4 -2.00 -9.23 4.91
N PHE A 5 -2.60 -8.39 5.76
CA PHE A 5 -1.89 -7.62 6.78
C PHE A 5 -1.29 -8.53 7.86
N GLY A 6 -2.01 -9.58 8.27
CA GLY A 6 -1.50 -10.59 9.21
C GLY A 6 -0.44 -11.50 8.62
N LEU A 7 -0.64 -11.95 7.37
CA LEU A 7 0.32 -12.79 6.65
C LEU A 7 1.58 -12.04 6.21
N ARG A 8 1.48 -10.71 6.06
CA ARG A 8 2.56 -9.83 5.57
C ARG A 8 3.10 -10.27 4.20
N LYS A 9 2.23 -10.87 3.39
CA LYS A 9 2.52 -11.38 2.05
C LYS A 9 1.45 -10.91 1.08
N GLU A 10 1.90 -10.43 -0.07
CA GLU A 10 1.07 -10.05 -1.19
C GLU A 10 0.58 -11.26 -2.00
N LYS A 11 1.29 -12.40 -1.90
CA LYS A 11 0.91 -13.69 -2.49
C LYS A 11 0.42 -14.65 -1.41
N VAL A 12 -0.73 -15.28 -1.65
CA VAL A 12 -1.22 -16.44 -0.89
C VAL A 12 -1.21 -17.61 -1.87
N ASP A 13 -0.25 -18.53 -1.70
CA ASP A 13 0.01 -19.60 -2.67
C ASP A 13 -0.65 -20.89 -2.17
N THR A 14 -1.84 -21.18 -2.67
CA THR A 14 -2.66 -22.33 -2.23
C THR A 14 -2.05 -23.70 -2.58
N GLU A 15 -0.96 -23.75 -3.35
CA GLU A 15 -0.27 -24.99 -3.73
C GLU A 15 0.68 -25.51 -2.63
N THR A 16 1.20 -24.65 -1.77
CA THR A 16 2.08 -25.04 -0.64
C THR A 16 1.34 -25.04 0.68
N VAL A 17 0.48 -26.04 0.86
CA VAL A 17 -0.39 -26.21 2.04
C VAL A 17 0.38 -26.08 3.36
N LEU A 18 1.59 -26.65 3.46
CA LEU A 18 2.42 -26.59 4.67
C LEU A 18 2.93 -25.18 4.99
N ALA A 19 3.45 -24.46 3.99
CA ALA A 19 3.94 -23.09 4.18
C ALA A 19 2.80 -22.11 4.50
N ASP A 20 1.61 -22.37 3.94
CA ASP A 20 0.38 -21.66 4.27
C ASP A 20 -0.11 -21.98 5.68
N GLU A 21 -0.01 -23.23 6.16
CA GLU A 21 -0.35 -23.56 7.55
C GLU A 21 0.58 -22.90 8.57
N PHE A 22 1.90 -22.89 8.33
CA PHE A 22 2.82 -22.12 9.18
C PHE A 22 2.53 -20.62 9.13
N SER A 23 2.24 -20.08 7.95
CA SER A 23 1.88 -18.66 7.81
C SER A 23 0.55 -18.35 8.51
N LYS A 24 -0.40 -19.28 8.54
CA LYS A 24 -1.67 -19.15 9.29
C LYS A 24 -1.46 -19.23 10.80
N LEU A 25 -0.57 -20.10 11.29
CA LEU A 25 -0.23 -20.18 12.71
C LEU A 25 0.45 -18.89 13.18
N ASP A 26 1.44 -18.38 12.45
CA ASP A 26 2.08 -17.08 12.71
C ASP A 26 1.06 -15.92 12.69
N MET A 27 0.07 -16.01 11.79
CA MET A 27 -1.02 -15.04 11.70
C MET A 27 -1.93 -15.12 12.93
N ILE A 28 -2.32 -16.32 13.37
CA ILE A 28 -3.15 -16.53 14.56
C ILE A 28 -2.44 -15.98 15.80
N ASP A 29 -1.14 -16.26 15.94
CA ASP A 29 -0.33 -15.72 17.04
C ASP A 29 -0.24 -14.20 16.98
N SER A 30 -0.04 -13.61 15.79
CA SER A 30 -0.03 -12.15 15.62
C SER A 30 -1.40 -11.52 15.92
N MET A 31 -2.50 -12.16 15.51
CA MET A 31 -3.87 -11.70 15.77
C MET A 31 -4.30 -11.89 17.22
N SER A 32 -3.61 -12.75 17.97
CA SER A 32 -3.84 -12.93 19.41
C SER A 32 -3.32 -11.75 20.25
N ASP A 33 -2.42 -10.94 19.68
CA ASP A 33 -2.02 -9.66 20.27
C ASP A 33 -3.17 -8.66 20.20
N ARG A 34 -3.60 -8.14 21.36
CA ARG A 34 -4.66 -7.13 21.46
C ARG A 34 -4.35 -5.87 20.65
N ASN A 35 -3.08 -5.56 20.44
CA ASN A 35 -2.64 -4.37 19.71
C ASN A 35 -2.66 -4.57 18.18
N PHE A 36 -2.72 -5.81 17.68
CA PHE A 36 -2.72 -6.07 16.25
C PHE A 36 -3.89 -5.41 15.53
N LEU A 37 -5.08 -5.49 16.12
CA LEU A 37 -6.27 -4.84 15.58
C LEU A 37 -6.12 -3.31 15.57
N ASP A 38 -5.51 -2.72 16.60
CA ASP A 38 -5.24 -1.28 16.65
C ASP A 38 -4.26 -0.85 15.53
N PHE A 39 -3.18 -1.60 15.32
CA PHE A 39 -2.27 -1.36 14.19
C PHE A 39 -2.99 -1.47 12.85
N PHE A 40 -3.78 -2.52 12.65
CA PHE A 40 -4.57 -2.68 11.42
C PHE A 40 -5.51 -1.50 11.19
N MET A 41 -6.28 -1.10 12.20
CA MET A 41 -7.25 -0.01 12.09
C MET A 41 -6.57 1.33 11.79
N LYS A 42 -5.41 1.61 12.39
CA LYS A 42 -4.62 2.81 12.10
C LYS A 42 -4.15 2.85 10.65
N ILE A 43 -3.61 1.73 10.14
CA ILE A 43 -3.14 1.64 8.75
C ILE A 43 -4.30 1.69 7.76
N PHE A 44 -5.38 0.98 8.03
CA PHE A 44 -6.59 1.02 7.22
C PHE A 44 -7.17 2.44 7.15
N ALA A 45 -7.23 3.15 8.28
CA ALA A 45 -7.67 4.54 8.32
C ALA A 45 -6.76 5.47 7.51
N CYS A 46 -5.44 5.23 7.47
CA CYS A 46 -4.53 6.01 6.61
C CYS A 46 -4.86 5.81 5.14
N MET A 47 -5.04 4.55 4.70
CA MET A 47 -5.43 4.23 3.34
C MET A 47 -6.75 4.92 2.95
N CYS A 48 -7.78 4.84 3.81
CA CYS A 48 -9.07 5.50 3.56
C CYS A 48 -8.96 7.03 3.48
N ARG A 49 -8.08 7.66 4.27
CA ARG A 49 -7.88 9.12 4.20
C ARG A 49 -7.21 9.53 2.90
N ILE A 50 -6.21 8.76 2.44
CA ILE A 50 -5.56 8.99 1.15
C ILE A 50 -6.59 8.80 0.02
N ASP A 51 -7.34 7.71 0.04
CA ASP A 51 -8.40 7.44 -0.95
C ASP A 51 -9.44 8.55 -1.01
N LEU A 52 -9.90 9.04 0.15
CA LEU A 52 -10.83 10.17 0.21
C LEU A 52 -10.23 11.48 -0.31
N ALA A 53 -8.94 11.73 -0.08
CA ALA A 53 -8.26 12.89 -0.63
C ALA A 53 -8.18 12.81 -2.16
N LEU A 54 -7.87 11.63 -2.70
CA LEU A 54 -7.82 11.36 -4.13
C LEU A 54 -9.21 11.42 -4.80
N PHE A 55 -10.28 11.04 -4.09
CA PHE A 55 -11.64 11.03 -4.63
C PHE A 55 -12.12 12.40 -5.13
N ARG A 56 -11.64 13.50 -4.54
CA ARG A 56 -12.12 14.86 -4.85
C ARG A 56 -11.80 15.33 -6.26
N LEU A 57 -10.98 14.59 -7.00
CA LEU A 57 -10.34 15.07 -8.22
C LEU A 57 -10.52 14.05 -9.34
N SER A 58 -11.37 14.43 -10.28
CA SER A 58 -11.68 13.69 -11.50
C SER A 58 -11.05 14.41 -12.69
N THR A 59 -10.14 13.75 -13.40
CA THR A 59 -9.56 14.27 -14.62
C THR A 59 -10.39 13.80 -15.81
N THR A 60 -10.39 14.56 -16.90
CA THR A 60 -11.32 14.38 -18.02
C THR A 60 -10.70 13.68 -19.23
N ASP A 61 -9.37 13.53 -19.29
CA ASP A 61 -8.66 13.26 -20.55
C ASP A 61 -7.65 12.08 -20.52
N ASN A 62 -7.92 11.01 -19.76
CA ASN A 62 -7.08 9.81 -19.81
C ASN A 62 -7.89 8.53 -20.03
N ASN A 63 -7.59 7.78 -21.10
CA ASN A 63 -8.24 6.51 -21.47
C ASN A 63 -7.56 5.27 -20.83
N GLY A 64 -6.63 5.47 -19.89
CA GLY A 64 -5.98 4.39 -19.14
C GLY A 64 -6.89 3.72 -18.11
N ARG A 65 -6.41 2.66 -17.45
CA ARG A 65 -7.14 2.01 -16.33
C ARG A 65 -7.25 2.92 -15.11
N PHE A 66 -6.16 3.66 -14.82
CA PHE A 66 -6.12 4.69 -13.79
C PHE A 66 -6.24 6.04 -14.46
N PHE A 67 -7.28 6.80 -14.12
CA PHE A 67 -7.53 8.12 -14.71
C PHE A 67 -8.14 9.08 -13.69
N THR A 68 -9.01 8.60 -12.80
CA THR A 68 -9.44 9.39 -11.64
C THR A 68 -8.71 8.95 -10.38
N GLY A 69 -8.53 9.86 -9.41
CA GLY A 69 -7.87 9.55 -8.14
C GLY A 69 -8.51 8.36 -7.40
N ARG A 70 -9.84 8.20 -7.56
CA ARG A 70 -10.63 7.09 -7.02
C ARG A 70 -10.12 5.70 -7.47
N HIS A 71 -9.55 5.59 -8.67
CA HIS A 71 -9.18 4.28 -9.21
C HIS A 71 -8.00 3.63 -8.50
N LEU A 72 -7.17 4.40 -7.78
CA LEU A 72 -6.00 3.85 -7.13
C LEU A 72 -6.39 2.77 -6.12
N PHE A 73 -7.27 3.06 -5.16
CA PHE A 73 -7.66 2.09 -4.13
C PHE A 73 -8.94 1.30 -4.44
N ASP A 74 -9.69 1.64 -5.50
CA ASP A 74 -10.65 0.70 -6.10
C ASP A 74 -9.95 -0.58 -6.61
N SER A 75 -8.65 -0.48 -6.93
CA SER A 75 -7.80 -1.62 -7.29
C SER A 75 -7.48 -2.48 -6.07
N GLN A 76 -8.03 -3.70 -6.02
CA GLN A 76 -7.70 -4.67 -4.97
C GLN A 76 -6.18 -4.92 -4.83
N PRO A 77 -5.39 -5.04 -5.93
CA PRO A 77 -3.93 -5.13 -5.83
C PRO A 77 -3.25 -3.97 -5.10
N ALA A 78 -3.70 -2.73 -5.33
CA ALA A 78 -3.17 -1.55 -4.65
C ALA A 78 -3.49 -1.59 -3.15
N CYS A 79 -4.74 -1.92 -2.79
CA CYS A 79 -5.12 -2.13 -1.39
C CYS A 79 -4.27 -3.21 -0.71
N VAL A 80 -4.05 -4.34 -1.37
CA VAL A 80 -3.20 -5.42 -0.82
C VAL A 80 -1.76 -4.94 -0.66
N GLY A 81 -1.20 -4.29 -1.68
CA GLY A 81 0.16 -3.75 -1.64
C GLY A 81 0.38 -2.79 -0.49
N PHE A 82 -0.55 -1.84 -0.27
CA PHE A 82 -0.48 -0.86 0.81
C PHE A 82 -0.46 -1.55 2.19
N MET A 83 -1.41 -2.47 2.41
CA MET A 83 -1.51 -3.17 3.69
C MET A 83 -0.29 -4.06 3.94
N VAL A 84 0.20 -4.76 2.92
CA VAL A 84 1.38 -5.62 3.05
C VAL A 84 2.63 -4.80 3.33
N ALA A 85 2.89 -3.73 2.58
CA ALA A 85 4.03 -2.85 2.79
C ALA A 85 4.04 -2.25 4.21
N ALA A 86 2.89 -1.76 4.67
CA ALA A 86 2.74 -1.24 6.03
C ALA A 86 2.99 -2.32 7.09
N SER A 87 2.38 -3.51 6.93
CA SER A 87 2.58 -4.62 7.88
C SER A 87 4.04 -5.06 7.97
N GLN A 88 4.77 -5.08 6.85
CA GLN A 88 6.18 -5.43 6.81
C GLN A 88 7.05 -4.35 7.46
N LYS A 89 6.68 -3.07 7.36
CA LYS A 89 7.35 -1.98 8.09
C LYS A 89 7.05 -2.02 9.59
N ILE A 90 5.86 -2.44 10.02
CA ILE A 90 5.52 -2.51 11.45
C ILE A 90 6.16 -3.74 12.10
N PHE A 91 5.92 -4.92 11.54
CA PHE A 91 6.22 -6.19 12.20
C PHE A 91 7.45 -6.91 11.63
N GLY A 92 7.95 -6.48 10.47
CA GLY A 92 8.99 -7.18 9.72
C GLY A 92 8.42 -8.14 8.69
N ARG A 93 9.29 -8.69 7.84
CA ARG A 93 8.91 -9.72 6.86
C ARG A 93 8.45 -10.99 7.58
N PRO A 94 7.69 -11.90 6.93
CA PRO A 94 7.35 -13.20 7.50
C PRO A 94 8.61 -13.90 8.08
N GLY A 95 8.50 -14.44 9.29
CA GLY A 95 9.63 -15.01 10.04
C GLY A 95 10.50 -13.99 10.80
N GLN A 96 10.25 -12.68 10.66
CA GLN A 96 10.86 -11.64 11.49
C GLN A 96 9.90 -11.18 12.58
N HIS A 97 10.48 -10.82 13.73
CA HIS A 97 9.74 -10.23 14.84
C HIS A 97 10.38 -8.91 15.24
N ARG A 98 9.57 -7.86 15.34
CA ARG A 98 9.98 -6.53 15.82
C ARG A 98 9.32 -6.27 17.16
N GLY A 99 10.07 -5.71 18.10
CA GLY A 99 9.55 -5.38 19.43
C GLY A 99 8.43 -4.33 19.39
N HIS A 100 7.61 -4.29 20.44
CA HIS A 100 6.43 -3.44 20.48
C HIS A 100 6.73 -1.94 20.32
N GLU A 101 7.82 -1.44 20.93
CA GLU A 101 8.23 -0.04 20.74
C GLU A 101 8.56 0.29 19.28
N HIS A 102 9.23 -0.62 18.58
CA HIS A 102 9.50 -0.47 17.16
C HIS A 102 8.20 -0.46 16.34
N GLN A 103 7.26 -1.34 16.65
CA GLN A 103 5.96 -1.40 15.98
C GLN A 103 5.18 -0.08 16.16
N LEU A 104 5.18 0.49 17.36
CA LEU A 104 4.57 1.79 17.66
C LEU A 104 5.25 2.92 16.86
N HIS A 105 6.58 2.98 16.89
CA HIS A 105 7.33 3.99 16.14
C HIS A 105 7.09 3.88 14.62
N ALA A 106 7.16 2.66 14.07
CA ALA A 106 6.89 2.41 12.67
C ALA A 106 5.47 2.81 12.26
N THR A 107 4.48 2.52 13.11
CA THR A 107 3.08 2.92 12.88
C THR A 107 2.94 4.44 12.88
N SER A 108 3.52 5.13 13.87
CA SER A 108 3.49 6.60 13.94
C SER A 108 4.15 7.24 12.71
N SER A 109 5.29 6.69 12.26
CA SER A 109 5.95 7.13 11.03
C SER A 109 5.03 6.98 9.81
N ILE A 110 4.37 5.82 9.64
CA ILE A 110 3.42 5.61 8.52
C ILE A 110 2.25 6.58 8.58
N VAL A 111 1.69 6.82 9.78
CA VAL A 111 0.60 7.78 9.98
C VAL A 111 1.04 9.19 9.58
N ASN A 112 2.24 9.61 9.98
CA ASN A 112 2.78 10.92 9.63
C ASN A 112 3.01 11.07 8.13
N THR A 113 3.65 10.09 7.47
CA THR A 113 3.87 10.10 6.02
C THR A 113 2.53 10.12 5.26
N SER A 114 1.53 9.37 5.73
CA SER A 114 0.18 9.36 5.13
C SER A 114 -0.53 10.70 5.29
N ASN A 115 -0.41 11.34 6.46
CA ASN A 115 -0.99 12.66 6.70
C ASN A 115 -0.31 13.73 5.84
N LEU A 116 1.02 13.67 5.67
CA LEU A 116 1.75 14.57 4.79
C LEU A 116 1.26 14.43 3.34
N LEU A 117 1.16 13.21 2.83
CA LEU A 117 0.62 12.95 1.49
C LEU A 117 -0.81 13.50 1.34
N VAL A 118 -1.68 13.29 2.33
CA VAL A 118 -3.05 13.83 2.32
C VAL A 118 -3.04 15.37 2.31
N SER A 119 -2.16 16.01 3.08
CA SER A 119 -2.01 17.46 3.06
C SER A 119 -1.52 17.97 1.71
N THR A 120 -0.52 17.31 1.10
CA THR A 120 -0.04 17.62 -0.25
C THR A 120 -1.17 17.51 -1.25
N ILE A 121 -1.89 16.37 -1.29
CA ILE A 121 -3.01 16.16 -2.23
C ILE A 121 -4.10 17.23 -2.08
N ASN A 122 -4.45 17.60 -0.85
CA ASN A 122 -5.48 18.62 -0.62
C ASN A 122 -5.05 20.05 -0.99
N ALA A 123 -3.73 20.29 -1.13
CA ALA A 123 -3.19 21.57 -1.52
C ALA A 123 -3.02 21.71 -3.04
N LEU A 124 -3.09 20.61 -3.80
CA LEU A 124 -2.92 20.61 -5.25
C LEU A 124 -4.10 21.30 -5.95
N THR A 125 -3.79 22.08 -6.97
CA THR A 125 -4.76 22.50 -7.98
C THR A 125 -5.09 21.35 -8.95
N PRO A 126 -6.20 21.42 -9.70
CA PRO A 126 -6.51 20.41 -10.71
C PRO A 126 -5.39 20.18 -11.74
N ASP A 127 -4.66 21.24 -12.14
CA ASP A 127 -3.59 21.14 -13.13
C ASP A 127 -2.32 20.46 -12.56
N GLU A 128 -1.98 20.74 -11.30
CA GLU A 128 -0.85 20.11 -10.61
C GLU A 128 -1.12 18.65 -10.24
N PHE A 129 -2.40 18.27 -10.15
CA PHE A 129 -2.81 16.94 -9.72
C PHE A 129 -2.38 15.84 -10.69
N ASP A 130 -2.53 16.05 -12.00
CA ASP A 130 -2.10 15.09 -13.01
C ASP A 130 -0.57 14.92 -13.00
N GLU A 131 0.15 16.04 -12.87
CA GLU A 131 1.61 16.05 -12.77
C GLU A 131 2.11 15.40 -11.48
N PHE A 132 1.34 15.49 -10.39
CA PHE A 132 1.64 14.84 -9.13
C PHE A 132 1.38 13.33 -9.19
N LEU A 133 0.22 12.90 -9.72
CA LEU A 133 -0.17 11.48 -9.69
C LEU A 133 0.54 10.63 -10.73
N LYS A 134 0.86 11.18 -11.91
CA LYS A 134 1.56 10.47 -12.99
C LYS A 134 0.92 9.12 -13.33
N PHE A 135 -0.40 9.13 -13.53
CA PHE A 135 -1.16 7.92 -13.85
C PHE A 135 -0.84 7.35 -15.24
N ASP A 136 -0.36 8.17 -16.16
CA ASP A 136 0.25 7.72 -17.41
C ASP A 136 1.40 6.73 -17.15
N VAL A 137 2.34 7.09 -16.26
CA VAL A 137 3.46 6.23 -15.85
C VAL A 137 2.96 4.96 -15.16
N LEU A 138 1.97 5.08 -14.27
CA LEU A 138 1.35 3.92 -13.61
C LEU A 138 0.71 2.96 -14.63
N ASN A 139 -0.08 3.47 -15.56
CA ASN A 139 -0.74 2.67 -16.59
C ASN A 139 0.29 1.98 -17.49
N GLU A 140 1.37 2.68 -17.88
CA GLU A 140 2.47 2.10 -18.66
C GLU A 140 3.12 0.95 -17.89
N ALA A 141 3.48 1.16 -16.62
CA ALA A 141 4.12 0.16 -15.79
C ALA A 141 3.26 -1.11 -15.63
N LEU A 142 1.94 -0.95 -15.54
CA LEU A 142 0.99 -2.04 -15.40
C LEU A 142 0.57 -2.70 -16.71
N SER A 143 0.88 -2.11 -17.86
CA SER A 143 0.55 -2.66 -19.18
C SER A 143 1.37 -3.90 -19.56
N LYS A 144 2.40 -4.25 -18.78
CA LYS A 144 3.26 -5.41 -19.00
C LYS A 144 2.44 -6.71 -19.03
N LYS A 145 2.49 -7.43 -20.15
CA LYS A 145 1.82 -8.74 -20.29
C LYS A 145 2.53 -9.78 -19.43
N THR A 146 1.84 -10.28 -18.41
CA THR A 146 2.33 -11.39 -17.56
C THR A 146 1.28 -12.51 -17.51
N GLN A 147 1.71 -13.75 -17.32
CA GLN A 147 0.79 -14.90 -17.18
C GLN A 147 0.00 -14.88 -15.87
N LYS A 148 0.45 -14.11 -14.86
CA LYS A 148 -0.17 -13.99 -13.54
C LYS A 148 -0.33 -12.50 -13.17
N ILE A 149 -1.19 -11.80 -13.92
CA ILE A 149 -1.38 -10.35 -13.83
C ILE A 149 -1.64 -9.92 -12.37
N GLY A 150 -2.54 -10.61 -11.66
CA GLY A 150 -2.85 -10.28 -10.26
C GLY A 150 -1.68 -10.40 -9.29
N ASP A 151 -0.76 -11.36 -9.49
CA ASP A 151 0.43 -11.51 -8.64
C ASP A 151 1.44 -10.38 -8.91
N PHE A 152 1.64 -10.07 -10.18
CA PHE A 152 2.50 -8.96 -10.60
C PHE A 152 2.00 -7.63 -10.03
N GLU A 153 0.72 -7.30 -10.17
CA GLU A 153 0.18 -6.03 -9.68
C GLU A 153 0.29 -5.91 -8.16
N ARG A 154 0.01 -7.00 -7.43
CA ARG A 154 0.14 -7.03 -5.96
C ARG A 154 1.58 -6.78 -5.51
N ALA A 155 2.55 -7.39 -6.19
CA ALA A 155 3.98 -7.18 -5.92
C ALA A 155 4.44 -5.76 -6.30
N PHE A 156 3.99 -5.26 -7.45
CA PHE A 156 4.25 -3.91 -7.93
C PHE A 156 3.81 -2.87 -6.89
N PHE A 157 2.54 -2.91 -6.47
CA PHE A 157 2.03 -1.96 -5.48
C PHE A 157 2.68 -2.15 -4.11
N ALA A 158 2.99 -3.38 -3.70
CA ALA A 158 3.71 -3.60 -2.44
C ALA A 158 5.09 -2.92 -2.44
N GLU A 159 5.83 -2.96 -3.55
CA GLU A 159 7.13 -2.28 -3.65
C GLU A 159 6.99 -0.76 -3.71
N ALA A 160 6.04 -0.26 -4.51
CA ALA A 160 5.71 1.16 -4.57
C ALA A 160 5.42 1.72 -3.16
N PHE A 161 4.58 1.04 -2.38
CA PHE A 161 4.24 1.49 -1.02
C PHE A 161 5.36 1.23 0.01
N ARG A 162 6.28 0.29 -0.22
CA ARG A 162 7.50 0.18 0.62
C ARG A 162 8.35 1.43 0.47
N VAL A 163 8.57 1.91 -0.76
CA VAL A 163 9.27 3.18 -1.01
C VAL A 163 8.53 4.34 -0.35
N PHE A 164 7.20 4.41 -0.53
CA PHE A 164 6.35 5.42 0.12
C PHE A 164 6.57 5.46 1.64
N PHE A 165 6.58 4.31 2.30
CA PHE A 165 6.78 4.25 3.74
C PHE A 165 8.25 4.36 4.17
N SER A 166 9.22 4.18 3.28
CA SER A 166 10.64 4.23 3.64
C SER A 166 11.26 5.62 3.43
N THR A 167 10.57 6.51 2.72
CA THR A 167 11.08 7.86 2.49
C THR A 167 10.82 8.77 3.69
N ASP A 168 11.82 9.54 4.07
CA ASP A 168 11.70 10.66 5.01
C ASP A 168 11.57 12.01 4.27
N GLU A 169 11.66 11.98 2.93
CA GLU A 169 11.59 13.16 2.07
C GLU A 169 10.17 13.45 1.59
N GLU A 170 9.90 14.71 1.25
CA GLU A 170 8.64 15.12 0.64
C GLU A 170 8.50 14.52 -0.76
N ILE A 171 7.39 13.81 -0.99
CA ILE A 171 7.10 13.22 -2.31
C ILE A 171 6.45 14.30 -3.15
N ASN A 172 7.20 14.81 -4.12
CA ASN A 172 6.72 15.83 -5.07
C ASN A 172 5.94 15.24 -6.25
N SER A 173 6.05 13.93 -6.48
CA SER A 173 5.30 13.20 -7.50
C SER A 173 5.27 11.70 -7.18
N LEU A 174 4.16 11.03 -7.45
CA LEU A 174 4.02 9.58 -7.27
C LEU A 174 4.77 8.76 -8.32
N GLU A 175 5.35 9.38 -9.35
CA GLU A 175 6.20 8.69 -10.33
C GLU A 175 7.33 7.89 -9.67
N VAL A 176 7.91 8.41 -8.58
CA VAL A 176 8.94 7.69 -7.81
C VAL A 176 8.42 6.34 -7.29
N LEU A 177 7.14 6.26 -6.94
CA LEU A 177 6.50 5.03 -6.48
C LEU A 177 6.25 4.08 -7.66
N TRP A 178 5.82 4.61 -8.80
CA TRP A 178 5.52 3.82 -9.99
C TRP A 178 6.76 3.24 -10.67
N ARG A 179 7.94 3.84 -10.44
CA ARG A 179 9.24 3.37 -10.93
C ARG A 179 10.01 2.50 -9.94
N ALA A 180 9.43 2.19 -8.79
CA ALA A 180 10.10 1.41 -7.74
C ALA A 180 10.24 -0.10 -8.06
N TYR A 181 9.51 -0.62 -9.06
CA TYR A 181 9.41 -2.04 -9.40
C TYR A 181 9.89 -2.34 -10.83
#